data_AF-D3VQJ9-F1
#
_entry.id   AF-D3VQJ9-F1
#
_cell.length_a   1.000
_cell.length_b   1.000
_cell.length_c   1.000
_cell.angle_alpha   90.00
_cell.angle_beta   90.00
_cell.angle_gamma   90.00
#
_symmetry.space_group_name_H-M   'P 1'
#
loop_
_entity.id
_entity.type
_entity.pdbx_description
1 polymer ?
#
loop_
_entity_poly.entity_id
_entity_poly.type
_entity_poly.pdbx_seq_one_letter_code
_entity_poly.pdbx_strand_id
1 'polypeptide(L)'
;MNKSKKPTKDSRVISYSPLLTVLFVALFIIIPMSVVWILVAPEFGNVKITKTLWIILSPVLILTLSIVINIVFVLTNLLNIRSFNFSIPFGIIFSLIIWLCLAQMPFWIKYIIAPVVGILVAIVTNIAVGKIEDKILNKNKQNSKI
;
A
#
# COMPACT_ATOMS: atom_id res chain seq x y z
N MET A 1 -45.69 28.09 21.30
CA MET A 1 -45.14 26.89 21.99
C MET A 1 -43.88 26.45 21.25
N ASN A 2 -42.71 26.82 21.75
CA ASN A 2 -41.43 26.71 21.05
C ASN A 2 -40.84 25.31 21.28
N LYS A 3 -40.88 24.42 20.29
CA LYS A 3 -40.25 23.09 20.39
C LYS A 3 -38.74 23.25 20.21
N SER A 4 -38.00 23.31 21.32
CA SER A 4 -36.54 23.22 21.30
C SER A 4 -36.14 21.86 20.73
N LYS A 5 -35.54 21.89 19.53
CA LYS A 5 -34.84 20.72 18.98
C LYS A 5 -33.62 20.46 19.85
N LYS A 6 -33.64 19.36 20.61
CA LYS A 6 -32.45 18.85 21.30
C LYS A 6 -31.36 18.61 20.25
N PRO A 7 -30.11 19.05 20.47
CA PRO A 7 -29.00 18.70 19.59
C PRO A 7 -28.80 17.18 19.67
N THR A 8 -29.02 16.50 18.55
CA THR A 8 -28.60 15.12 18.36
C THR A 8 -27.10 15.07 18.59
N LYS A 9 -26.71 14.35 19.64
CA LYS A 9 -25.31 14.12 20.01
C LYS A 9 -24.69 13.32 18.86
N ASP A 10 -23.98 14.00 17.97
CA ASP A 10 -23.18 13.35 16.92
C ASP A 10 -22.18 12.42 17.61
N SER A 11 -22.52 11.13 17.67
CA SER A 11 -21.56 10.09 18.00
C SER A 11 -20.55 10.07 16.86
N ARG A 12 -19.43 10.78 17.04
CA ARG A 12 -18.28 10.69 16.13
C ARG A 12 -17.83 9.23 16.13
N VAL A 13 -18.22 8.48 15.11
CA VAL A 13 -17.70 7.14 14.86
C VAL A 13 -16.21 7.31 14.55
N ILE A 14 -15.35 7.02 15.53
CA ILE A 14 -13.90 7.05 15.34
C ILE A 14 -13.56 5.88 14.41
N SER A 15 -13.28 6.18 13.14
CA SER A 15 -12.86 5.17 12.18
C SER A 15 -11.37 4.87 12.37
N TYR A 16 -11.05 3.69 12.87
CA TYR A 16 -9.67 3.18 12.99
C TYR A 16 -9.09 2.66 11.66
N SER A 17 -9.84 2.79 10.56
CA SER A 17 -9.45 2.28 9.23
C SER A 17 -8.12 2.83 8.70
N PRO A 18 -7.78 4.13 8.87
CA PRO A 18 -6.47 4.65 8.48
C PRO A 18 -5.33 4.01 9.27
N LEU A 19 -5.51 3.85 10.59
CA LEU A 19 -4.50 3.25 11.46
C LEU A 19 -4.24 1.78 11.08
N LEU A 20 -5.30 1.00 10.84
CA LEU A 20 -5.20 -0.39 10.38
C LEU A 20 -4.49 -0.49 9.01
N THR A 21 -4.77 0.45 8.10
CA THR A 21 -4.10 0.51 6.80
C THR A 21 -2.61 0.77 6.95
N VAL A 22 -2.22 1.74 7.78
CA VAL A 22 -0.81 2.05 8.05
C VAL A 22 -0.11 0.86 8.70
N LEU A 23 -0.75 0.22 9.69
CA LEU A 23 -0.20 -0.97 10.36
C LEU A 23 0.00 -2.12 9.37
N PHE A 24 -0.98 -2.35 8.49
CA PHE A 24 -0.89 -3.37 7.44
C PHE A 24 0.30 -3.10 6.50
N VAL A 25 0.41 -1.89 5.96
CA VAL A 25 1.50 -1.50 5.05
C VAL A 25 2.86 -1.62 5.76
N ALA A 26 2.94 -1.21 7.03
CA ALA A 26 4.16 -1.34 7.81
C ALA A 26 4.60 -2.81 7.97
N LEU A 27 3.69 -3.68 8.41
CA LEU A 27 3.99 -5.08 8.73
C LEU A 27 4.23 -5.96 7.50
N PHE A 28 3.45 -5.79 6.44
CA PHE A 28 3.47 -6.70 5.30
C PHE A 28 4.26 -6.18 4.10
N ILE A 29 4.62 -4.89 4.08
CA ILE A 29 5.34 -4.27 2.96
C ILE A 29 6.64 -3.65 3.44
N ILE A 30 6.57 -2.62 4.29
CA ILE A 30 7.75 -1.82 4.65
C ILE A 30 8.77 -2.66 5.39
N ILE A 31 8.39 -3.38 6.44
CA ILE A 31 9.33 -4.16 7.25
C ILE A 31 9.97 -5.29 6.42
N PRO A 32 9.21 -6.16 5.73
CA PRO A 32 9.78 -7.24 4.92
C PRO A 32 10.70 -6.71 3.81
N MET A 33 10.27 -5.66 3.10
CA MET A 33 11.08 -5.05 2.05
C MET A 33 12.34 -4.38 2.60
N SER A 34 12.27 -3.72 3.76
CA SER A 34 13.44 -3.11 4.40
C SER A 34 14.47 -4.17 4.81
N VAL A 35 14.03 -5.31 5.31
CA VAL A 35 14.92 -6.44 5.63
C VAL A 35 15.64 -6.92 4.37
N VAL A 36 14.90 -7.16 3.27
CA VAL A 36 15.51 -7.54 1.98
C VAL A 36 16.49 -6.46 1.52
N TRP A 37 16.08 -5.21 1.56
CA TRP A 37 16.89 -4.09 1.10
C TRP A 37 18.21 -3.99 1.87
N ILE A 38 18.20 -4.08 3.20
CA ILE A 38 19.43 -4.07 4.02
C ILE A 38 20.36 -5.24 3.67
N LEU A 39 19.81 -6.41 3.32
CA LEU A 39 20.57 -7.61 2.98
C LEU A 39 21.12 -7.61 1.54
N VAL A 40 20.62 -6.72 0.68
CA VAL A 40 21.01 -6.58 -0.74
C VAL A 40 21.93 -5.39 -0.95
N ALA A 41 21.65 -4.25 -0.31
CA ALA A 41 22.31 -2.98 -0.59
C ALA A 41 23.76 -2.98 -0.07
N PRO A 42 24.77 -2.81 -0.95
CA PRO A 42 26.18 -2.79 -0.56
C PRO A 42 26.54 -1.66 0.40
N GLU A 43 25.74 -0.59 0.41
CA GLU A 43 25.93 0.57 1.27
C GLU A 43 25.82 0.24 2.78
N PHE A 44 25.20 -0.88 3.15
CA PHE A 44 25.04 -1.30 4.55
C PHE A 44 26.14 -2.24 5.07
N GLY A 45 27.09 -2.65 4.23
CA GLY A 45 28.21 -3.52 4.61
C GLY A 45 27.84 -4.97 5.00
N ASN A 46 26.55 -5.31 5.06
CA ASN A 46 26.03 -6.63 5.49
C ASN A 46 25.34 -7.38 4.34
N VAL A 47 25.91 -7.33 3.13
CA VAL A 47 25.31 -7.97 1.96
C VAL A 47 25.34 -9.49 2.12
N LYS A 48 24.14 -10.09 2.23
CA LYS A 48 23.97 -11.56 2.26
C LYS A 48 23.32 -12.09 0.99
N ILE A 49 22.55 -11.26 0.28
CA ILE A 49 21.85 -11.65 -0.94
C ILE A 49 22.61 -11.09 -2.14
N THR A 50 23.43 -11.93 -2.77
CA THR A 50 24.27 -11.54 -3.92
C THR A 50 23.75 -12.06 -5.26
N LYS A 51 22.92 -13.10 -5.25
CA LYS A 51 22.36 -13.69 -6.47
C LYS A 51 21.27 -12.79 -7.04
N THR A 52 21.47 -12.32 -8.27
CA THR A 52 20.52 -11.45 -9.01
C THR A 52 19.09 -11.98 -9.01
N LEU A 53 18.91 -13.30 -9.16
CA LEU A 53 17.60 -13.93 -9.11
C LEU A 53 16.84 -13.58 -7.83
N TRP A 54 17.49 -13.67 -6.67
CA TRP A 54 16.86 -13.40 -5.38
C TRP A 54 16.60 -11.91 -5.18
N ILE A 55 17.48 -11.03 -5.69
CA ILE A 55 17.29 -9.58 -5.65
C ILE A 55 16.03 -9.15 -6.43
N ILE A 56 15.75 -9.81 -7.56
CA ILE A 56 14.54 -9.54 -8.37
C ILE A 56 13.32 -10.22 -7.77
N LEU A 57 13.44 -11.48 -7.36
CA LEU A 57 12.31 -12.31 -6.95
C LEU A 57 11.77 -11.93 -5.57
N SER A 58 12.61 -11.54 -4.60
CA SER A 58 12.13 -11.27 -3.24
C SER A 58 11.17 -10.07 -3.15
N PRO A 59 11.41 -8.92 -3.82
CA PRO A 59 10.41 -7.84 -3.82
C PRO A 59 9.11 -8.25 -4.51
N VAL A 60 9.20 -9.01 -5.62
CA VAL A 60 8.00 -9.51 -6.33
C VAL A 60 7.17 -10.41 -5.42
N LEU A 61 7.79 -11.37 -4.74
CA LEU A 61 7.09 -12.29 -3.83
C LEU A 61 6.44 -11.56 -2.66
N ILE A 62 7.16 -10.62 -2.02
CA ILE A 62 6.62 -9.81 -0.92
C ILE A 62 5.44 -8.97 -1.41
N LEU A 63 5.57 -8.30 -2.57
CA LEU A 63 4.53 -7.47 -3.13
C LEU A 63 3.28 -8.31 -3.47
N THR A 64 3.45 -9.42 -4.18
CA THR A 64 2.34 -10.32 -4.53
C THR A 64 1.65 -10.86 -3.28
N LEU A 65 2.41 -11.35 -2.30
CA LEU A 65 1.85 -11.86 -1.05
C LEU A 65 1.09 -10.76 -0.30
N SER A 66 1.66 -9.56 -0.19
CA SER A 66 1.01 -8.43 0.47
C SER A 66 -0.28 -8.01 -0.24
N ILE A 67 -0.31 -8.01 -1.58
CA ILE A 67 -1.52 -7.70 -2.35
C ILE A 67 -2.60 -8.75 -2.09
N VAL A 68 -2.24 -10.04 -2.09
CA VAL A 68 -3.18 -11.14 -1.79
C VAL A 68 -3.77 -10.99 -0.39
N ILE A 69 -2.93 -10.73 0.62
CA ILE A 69 -3.40 -10.52 2.00
C ILE A 69 -4.28 -9.26 2.08
N ASN A 70 -3.92 -8.18 1.38
CA ASN A 70 -4.73 -6.96 1.36
C ASN A 70 -6.12 -7.24 0.77
N ILE A 71 -6.19 -7.96 -0.36
CA ILE A 71 -7.46 -8.38 -0.96
C ILE A 71 -8.31 -9.16 0.07
N VAL A 72 -7.71 -10.14 0.76
CA VAL A 72 -8.42 -10.91 1.80
C VAL A 72 -8.95 -9.98 2.90
N PHE A 73 -8.14 -9.05 3.39
CA PHE A 73 -8.55 -8.13 4.47
C PHE A 73 -9.61 -7.12 4.03
N VAL A 74 -9.61 -6.71 2.76
CA VAL A 74 -10.69 -5.91 2.17
C VAL A 74 -11.97 -6.73 2.06
N LEU A 75 -11.89 -7.99 1.63
CA LEU A 75 -13.05 -8.89 1.56
C LEU A 75 -13.66 -9.19 2.94
N THR A 76 -12.85 -9.26 4.00
CA THR A 76 -13.32 -9.44 5.38
C THR A 76 -13.69 -8.13 6.08
N ASN A 77 -13.73 -6.99 5.38
CA ASN A 77 -13.98 -5.65 5.93
C ASN A 77 -13.02 -5.22 7.07
N LEU A 78 -11.84 -5.83 7.18
CA LEU A 78 -10.79 -5.39 8.10
C LEU A 78 -10.08 -4.15 7.56
N LEU A 79 -9.94 -4.05 6.24
CA LEU A 79 -9.38 -2.91 5.54
C LEU A 79 -10.39 -2.32 4.56
N ASN A 80 -10.25 -1.03 4.30
CA ASN A 80 -10.99 -0.36 3.23
C ASN A 80 -10.26 -0.58 1.89
N ILE A 81 -10.99 -0.60 0.78
CA ILE A 81 -10.41 -0.66 -0.58
C ILE A 81 -9.39 0.47 -0.84
N ARG A 82 -9.53 1.61 -0.15
CA ARG A 82 -8.56 2.71 -0.21
C ARG A 82 -7.16 2.34 0.31
N SER A 83 -7.01 1.21 1.00
CA SER A 83 -5.69 0.68 1.41
C SER A 83 -4.77 0.36 0.22
N PHE A 84 -5.34 0.07 -0.96
CA PHE A 84 -4.56 -0.13 -2.19
C PHE A 84 -3.78 1.12 -2.60
N ASN A 85 -4.31 2.31 -2.31
CA ASN A 85 -3.64 3.60 -2.60
C ASN A 85 -2.35 3.81 -1.81
N PHE A 86 -2.14 3.04 -0.73
CA PHE A 86 -0.90 3.07 0.04
C PHE A 86 -0.04 1.84 -0.25
N SER A 87 -0.63 0.65 -0.18
CA SER A 87 0.12 -0.61 -0.34
C SER A 87 0.84 -0.72 -1.67
N ILE A 88 0.17 -0.42 -2.80
CA ILE A 88 0.77 -0.57 -4.13
C ILE A 88 1.92 0.44 -4.33
N PRO A 89 1.76 1.76 -4.10
CA PRO A 89 2.85 2.71 -4.28
C PRO A 89 4.04 2.42 -3.38
N PHE A 90 3.83 2.15 -2.09
CA PHE A 90 4.94 1.80 -1.19
C PHE A 90 5.64 0.52 -1.64
N GLY A 91 4.88 -0.51 -2.05
CA GLY A 91 5.43 -1.73 -2.60
C GLY A 91 6.34 -1.50 -3.81
N ILE A 92 5.91 -0.64 -4.74
CA ILE A 92 6.71 -0.29 -5.92
C ILE A 92 7.93 0.56 -5.56
N ILE A 93 7.80 1.54 -4.67
CA ILE A 93 8.93 2.36 -4.21
C ILE A 93 10.04 1.47 -3.66
N PHE A 94 9.71 0.58 -2.72
CA PHE A 94 10.68 -0.32 -2.12
C PHE A 94 11.25 -1.32 -3.13
N SER A 95 10.41 -1.87 -4.01
CA SER A 95 10.87 -2.77 -5.08
C SER A 95 11.87 -2.08 -6.00
N LEU A 96 11.61 -0.83 -6.40
CA LEU A 96 12.53 -0.04 -7.22
C LEU A 96 13.84 0.24 -6.50
N ILE A 97 13.80 0.61 -5.22
CA ILE A 97 15.05 0.83 -4.45
C ILE A 97 15.90 -0.44 -4.47
N ILE A 98 15.30 -1.62 -4.27
CA ILE A 98 16.00 -2.91 -4.26
C ILE A 98 16.52 -3.26 -5.66
N TRP A 99 15.71 -3.09 -6.71
CA TRP A 99 16.13 -3.41 -8.08
C TRP A 99 17.21 -2.45 -8.59
N LEU A 100 17.16 -1.17 -8.22
CA LEU A 100 18.19 -0.20 -8.57
C LEU A 100 19.52 -0.46 -7.86
N CYS A 101 19.58 -1.36 -6.86
CA CYS A 101 20.85 -1.87 -6.34
C CYS A 101 21.59 -2.76 -7.35
N LEU A 102 20.92 -3.30 -8.37
CA LEU A 102 21.56 -4.03 -9.47
C LEU A 102 22.28 -3.10 -10.45
N ALA A 103 21.90 -1.82 -10.46
CA ALA A 103 22.54 -0.80 -11.28
C ALA A 103 23.64 -0.10 -10.48
N GLN A 104 24.79 0.13 -11.12
CA GLN A 104 25.87 0.93 -10.56
C GLN A 104 25.47 2.41 -10.63
N MET A 105 24.67 2.85 -9.66
CA MET A 105 24.28 4.25 -9.52
C MET A 105 24.49 4.74 -8.09
N PRO A 106 24.87 6.02 -7.92
CA PRO A 106 24.94 6.66 -6.62
C PRO A 106 23.66 6.49 -5.80
N PHE A 107 23.83 6.24 -4.50
CA PHE A 107 22.75 5.97 -3.54
C PHE A 107 21.60 6.99 -3.63
N TRP A 108 21.90 8.30 -3.56
CA TRP A 108 20.92 9.39 -3.65
C TRP A 108 20.02 9.37 -4.89
N ILE A 109 20.49 8.92 -6.06
CA ILE A 109 19.70 8.89 -7.29
C ILE A 109 18.55 7.87 -7.16
N LYS A 110 18.81 6.74 -6.49
CA LYS A 110 17.80 5.71 -6.22
C LYS A 110 16.60 6.28 -5.45
N TYR A 111 16.86 7.16 -4.49
CA TYR A 111 15.84 7.85 -3.68
C TYR A 111 15.13 8.99 -4.37
N ILE A 112 15.59 9.43 -5.54
CA ILE A 112 14.85 10.39 -6.35
C ILE A 112 13.94 9.61 -7.31
N ILE A 113 14.50 8.61 -8.01
CA ILE A 113 13.76 7.83 -9.00
C ILE A 113 12.59 7.08 -8.34
N ALA A 114 12.84 6.36 -7.24
CA ALA A 114 11.83 5.50 -6.65
C ALA A 114 10.58 6.26 -6.16
N PRO A 115 10.68 7.38 -5.43
CA PRO A 115 9.51 8.19 -5.06
C PRO A 115 8.81 8.83 -6.25
N VAL A 116 9.54 9.32 -7.26
CA VAL A 116 8.92 9.90 -8.48
C VAL A 116 8.04 8.86 -9.18
N VAL A 117 8.56 7.65 -9.40
CA VAL A 117 7.77 6.56 -9.97
C VAL A 117 6.65 6.14 -9.02
N GLY A 118 6.90 6.11 -7.71
CA GLY A 118 5.89 5.83 -6.69
C GLY A 118 4.70 6.79 -6.74
N ILE A 119 4.94 8.08 -6.94
CA ILE A 119 3.87 9.09 -7.09
C ILE A 119 3.05 8.81 -8.35
N LEU A 120 3.69 8.52 -9.48
CA LEU A 120 2.98 8.18 -10.72
C LEU A 120 2.10 6.94 -10.53
N VAL A 121 2.63 5.91 -9.85
CA VAL A 121 1.88 4.70 -9.52
C VAL A 121 0.74 5.00 -8.54
N ALA A 122 0.93 5.90 -7.57
CA ALA A 122 -0.12 6.31 -6.64
C ALA A 122 -1.30 6.97 -7.37
N ILE A 123 -1.01 7.83 -8.35
CA ILE A 123 -2.05 8.46 -9.18
C ILE A 123 -2.84 7.39 -9.93
N VAL A 124 -2.15 6.47 -10.62
CA VAL A 124 -2.81 5.39 -11.38
C VAL A 124 -3.64 4.49 -10.45
N THR A 125 -3.08 4.12 -9.31
CA THR A 125 -3.76 3.28 -8.32
C THR A 125 -5.01 3.96 -7.78
N ASN A 126 -4.93 5.25 -7.47
CA ASN A 126 -6.06 6.02 -6.96
C ASN A 126 -7.22 6.08 -7.98
N ILE A 127 -6.91 6.26 -9.27
CA ILE A 127 -7.91 6.22 -10.35
C ILE A 127 -8.54 4.82 -10.44
N ALA A 128 -7.72 3.76 -10.40
CA ALA A 128 -8.22 2.38 -10.47
C ALA A 128 -9.14 2.04 -9.28
N VAL A 129 -8.72 2.38 -8.06
CA VAL A 129 -9.48 2.17 -6.83
C VAL A 129 -10.78 2.96 -6.84
N GLY A 130 -10.75 4.22 -7.27
CA GLY A 130 -11.97 5.05 -7.40
C GLY A 130 -13.00 4.40 -8.33
N LYS A 131 -12.56 3.89 -9.49
CA LYS A 131 -13.46 3.16 -10.43
C LYS A 131 -14.03 1.88 -9.83
N ILE A 132 -13.29 1.18 -8.98
CA ILE A 132 -13.76 -0.05 -8.32
C ILE A 132 -14.76 0.32 -7.21
N GLU A 133 -14.47 1.35 -6.41
CA GLU A 133 -15.36 1.87 -5.36
C GLU A 133 -16.71 2.29 -5.96
N ASP A 134 -16.71 3.03 -7.08
CA ASP A 134 -17.93 3.43 -7.80
C ASP A 134 -18.76 2.23 -8.29
N LYS A 135 -18.11 1.20 -8.84
CA LYS A 135 -18.80 -0.03 -9.29
C LYS A 135 -19.45 -0.77 -8.13
N ILE A 136 -18.79 -0.85 -6.98
CA ILE A 136 -19.34 -1.50 -5.78
C ILE A 136 -20.56 -0.73 -5.27
N LEU A 137 -20.48 0.61 -5.21
CA LEU A 137 -21.59 1.46 -4.77
C LEU A 137 -22.82 1.36 -5.68
N ASN A 138 -22.61 1.35 -7.00
CA ASN A 138 -23.70 1.22 -7.97
C ASN A 138 -24.40 -0.14 -7.89
N LYS A 139 -23.64 -1.23 -7.67
CA LYS A 139 -24.21 -2.58 -7.49
C LYS A 139 -25.07 -2.67 -6.22
N ASN A 140 -24.63 -2.07 -5.12
CA ASN A 140 -25.40 -2.08 -3.86
C ASN A 140 -26.71 -1.29 -3.96
N LYS A 141 -26.72 -0.15 -4.68
CA LYS A 141 -27.95 0.64 -4.94
C LYS A 141 -28.97 -0.10 -5.80
N GLN A 142 -28.51 -1.00 -6.67
CA GLN A 142 -29.39 -1.80 -7.53
C GLN A 142 -30.05 -2.94 -6.74
N ASN A 143 -29.31 -3.57 -5.83
CA ASN A 143 -29.83 -4.62 -4.95
C ASN A 143 -30.78 -4.11 -3.86
N SER A 144 -30.69 -2.84 -3.45
CA SER A 144 -31.59 -2.25 -2.45
C SER A 144 -32.93 -1.74 -3.02
N LYS A 145 -33.12 -1.83 -4.34
CA LYS A 145 -34.36 -1.43 -5.03
C LYS A 145 -35.25 -2.63 -5.43
N ILE A 146 -34.85 -3.84 -5.03
CA ILE A 146 -35.61 -5.09 -5.17
C ILE A 146 -36.08 -5.46 -3.76
#